data_AF-A0ABD5RF33-F1
#
_entry.id   AF-A0ABD5RF33-F1
#
_cell.length_a   1.000
_cell.length_b   1.000
_cell.length_c   1.000
_cell.angle_alpha   90.00
_cell.angle_beta   90.00
_cell.angle_gamma   90.00
#
_symmetry.space_group_name_H-M   'P 1'
#
loop_
_entity.id
_entity.type
_entity.pdbx_description
1 polymer ?
#
loop_
_entity_poly.entity_id
_entity_poly.type
_entity_poly.pdbx_seq_one_letter_code
_entity_poly.pdbx_strand_id
1 'polypeptide(L)'
;MSAELYRPLALVGYPTIGFLVLLQIFSPETVAGLPASTAVGTAMTVFLAWGTLVAVVYKSRWTATGFAVMTAGFAVQTLSGQGIQNRVMIYSLVGLAVLLILIGGKRDSPMSPLDAHFD
;
A
#
# COMPACT_ATOMS: atom_id res chain seq x y z
N MET A 1 -15.48 -0.36 5.32
CA MET A 1 -14.22 -0.27 6.10
C MET A 1 -14.55 0.42 7.41
N SER A 2 -14.15 -0.14 8.55
CA SER A 2 -14.46 0.47 9.85
C SER A 2 -13.67 1.76 10.07
N ALA A 3 -14.16 2.61 10.98
CA ALA A 3 -13.47 3.83 11.38
C ALA A 3 -12.08 3.56 12.00
N GLU A 4 -11.96 2.44 12.73
CA GLU A 4 -10.73 1.99 13.39
C GLU A 4 -9.57 1.78 12.42
N LEU A 5 -9.83 1.18 11.25
CA LEU A 5 -8.78 0.95 10.25
C LEU A 5 -8.56 2.17 9.33
N TYR A 6 -9.60 2.97 9.13
CA TYR A 6 -9.57 4.12 8.22
C TYR A 6 -8.59 5.19 8.67
N ARG A 7 -8.60 5.54 9.95
CA ARG A 7 -7.77 6.62 10.49
C ARG A 7 -6.26 6.38 10.34
N PRO A 8 -5.70 5.22 10.75
CA PRO A 8 -4.26 4.96 10.59
C PRO A 8 -3.84 4.79 9.12
N LEU A 9 -4.72 4.26 8.26
CA LEU A 9 -4.44 4.16 6.82
C LEU A 9 -4.46 5.52 6.13
N ALA A 10 -5.42 6.38 6.46
CA ALA A 10 -5.53 7.72 5.90
C ALA A 10 -4.36 8.63 6.32
N LEU A 11 -3.86 8.47 7.57
CA LEU A 11 -2.74 9.24 8.10
C LEU A 11 -1.46 9.11 7.26
N VAL A 12 -1.21 7.93 6.70
CA VAL A 12 -0.03 7.68 5.83
C VAL A 12 -0.41 7.79 4.35
N GLY A 13 -1.64 7.42 3.98
CA GLY A 13 -2.13 7.50 2.61
C GLY A 13 -2.16 8.91 2.05
N TYR A 14 -2.66 9.90 2.81
CA TYR A 14 -2.70 11.28 2.32
C TYR A 14 -1.30 11.87 2.09
N PRO A 15 -0.32 11.74 3.02
CA PRO A 15 1.06 12.12 2.77
C PRO A 15 1.70 11.38 1.59
N THR A 16 1.48 10.07 1.44
CA THR A 16 2.02 9.33 0.29
C THR A 16 1.45 9.84 -1.03
N ILE A 17 0.13 10.07 -1.11
CA ILE A 17 -0.50 10.64 -2.31
C ILE A 17 0.05 12.04 -2.58
N GLY A 18 0.16 12.89 -1.55
CA GLY A 18 0.77 14.22 -1.66
C GLY A 18 2.20 14.17 -2.17
N PHE A 19 3.02 13.26 -1.65
CA PHE A 19 4.39 13.03 -2.11
C PHE A 19 4.44 12.58 -3.57
N LEU A 20 3.59 11.63 -3.96
CA LEU A 20 3.49 11.16 -5.35
C LEU A 20 3.07 12.28 -6.31
N VAL A 21 2.15 13.16 -5.90
CA VAL A 21 1.75 14.34 -6.68
C VAL A 21 2.90 15.34 -6.76
N LEU A 22 3.63 15.58 -5.67
CA LEU A 22 4.82 16.44 -5.69
C LEU A 22 5.91 15.91 -6.61
N LEU A 23 6.10 14.59 -6.70
CA LEU A 23 7.02 13.97 -7.65
C LEU A 23 6.62 14.12 -9.12
N GLN A 24 5.35 14.41 -9.41
CA GLN A 24 4.89 14.77 -10.77
C GLN A 24 5.15 16.26 -11.08
N ILE A 25 5.22 17.11 -10.06
CA ILE A 25 5.41 18.56 -10.19
C ILE A 25 6.91 18.91 -10.18
N PHE A 26 7.68 18.27 -9.30
CA PHE A 26 9.12 18.43 -9.16
C PHE A 26 9.80 17.18 -9.68
N SER A 27 10.65 17.32 -10.71
CA SER A 27 11.48 16.23 -11.20
C SER A 27 12.36 15.70 -10.03
N PRO A 28 12.21 14.44 -9.60
CA PRO A 28 13.03 13.86 -8.55
C PRO A 28 14.52 13.76 -8.91
N GLU A 29 14.84 13.80 -10.21
CA GLU A 29 16.22 13.84 -10.68
C GLU A 29 16.92 15.12 -10.20
N THR A 30 16.19 16.23 -10.12
CA THR A 30 16.67 17.53 -9.63
C THR A 30 16.81 17.62 -8.10
N VAL A 31 16.13 16.76 -7.33
CA VAL A 31 16.06 16.87 -5.85
C VAL A 31 16.84 15.77 -5.14
N ALA A 32 16.86 14.55 -5.70
CA ALA A 32 17.42 13.36 -5.05
C ALA A 32 18.42 12.58 -5.94
N GLY A 33 18.64 13.00 -7.20
CA GLY A 33 19.53 12.31 -8.12
C GLY A 33 19.07 10.90 -8.52
N LEU A 34 17.79 10.58 -8.30
CA LEU A 34 17.20 9.27 -8.58
C LEU A 34 16.12 9.39 -9.67
N PRO A 35 15.94 8.35 -10.52
CA PRO A 35 14.84 8.30 -11.48
C PRO A 35 13.47 8.40 -10.80
N ALA A 36 12.53 9.12 -11.43
CA ALA A 36 11.18 9.28 -10.90
C ALA A 36 10.44 7.96 -10.67
N SER A 37 10.67 6.98 -11.54
CA SER A 37 10.11 5.63 -11.44
C SER A 37 10.55 4.91 -10.15
N THR A 38 11.81 5.07 -9.74
CA THR A 38 12.34 4.49 -8.50
C THR A 38 11.72 5.15 -7.29
N ALA A 39 11.68 6.48 -7.24
CA ALA A 39 11.10 7.22 -6.12
C ALA A 39 9.60 6.91 -5.93
N VAL A 40 8.84 6.84 -7.03
CA VAL A 40 7.42 6.46 -7.02
C VAL A 40 7.26 5.00 -6.57
N GLY A 41 8.03 4.07 -7.12
CA GLY A 41 7.97 2.65 -6.77
C GLY A 41 8.29 2.39 -5.29
N THR A 42 9.31 3.05 -4.76
CA THR A 42 9.67 2.99 -3.33
C THR A 42 8.55 3.55 -2.46
N ALA A 43 8.01 4.72 -2.78
CA ALA A 43 6.92 5.32 -2.01
C ALA A 43 5.67 4.44 -1.97
N MET A 44 5.29 3.84 -3.11
CA MET A 44 4.15 2.92 -3.16
C MET A 44 4.43 1.64 -2.36
N THR A 45 5.62 1.04 -2.51
CA THR A 45 5.99 -0.17 -1.76
C THR A 45 5.98 0.06 -0.25
N VAL A 46 6.52 1.19 0.22
CA VAL A 46 6.54 1.55 1.65
C VAL A 46 5.13 1.78 2.18
N PHE A 47 4.28 2.50 1.43
CA PHE A 47 2.89 2.72 1.82
C PHE A 47 2.11 1.40 1.95
N LEU A 48 2.28 0.50 1.00
CA LEU A 48 1.59 -0.79 1.01
C LEU A 48 2.12 -1.71 2.12
N ALA A 49 3.42 -1.69 2.39
CA ALA A 49 4.02 -2.40 3.52
C ALA A 49 3.46 -1.88 4.86
N TRP A 50 3.36 -0.56 5.02
CA TRP A 50 2.72 0.06 6.17
C TRP A 50 1.24 -0.33 6.30
N GLY A 51 0.48 -0.27 5.19
CA GLY A 51 -0.92 -0.69 5.18
C GLY A 51 -1.12 -2.15 5.57
N THR A 52 -0.19 -3.03 5.16
CA THR A 52 -0.15 -4.43 5.57
C THR A 52 0.07 -4.55 7.07
N LEU A 53 1.09 -3.86 7.61
CA LEU A 53 1.40 -3.87 9.04
C LEU A 53 0.20 -3.42 9.88
N VAL A 54 -0.41 -2.28 9.53
CA VAL A 54 -1.60 -1.75 10.22
C VAL A 54 -2.74 -2.76 10.16
N ALA A 55 -3.02 -3.34 8.99
CA ALA A 55 -4.08 -4.33 8.87
C ALA A 55 -3.82 -5.59 9.71
N VAL A 56 -2.56 -6.04 9.83
CA VAL A 56 -2.18 -7.16 10.72
C VAL A 56 -2.40 -6.80 12.19
N VAL A 57 -1.93 -5.63 12.62
CA VAL A 57 -2.08 -5.15 14.00
C VAL A 57 -3.55 -5.06 14.40
N TYR A 58 -4.40 -4.62 13.48
CA TYR A 58 -5.85 -4.52 13.69
C TYR A 58 -6.60 -5.83 13.37
N LYS A 59 -5.91 -6.98 13.26
CA LYS A 59 -6.49 -8.31 12.99
C LYS A 59 -7.37 -8.40 11.73
N SER A 60 -7.14 -7.52 10.75
CA SER A 60 -7.87 -7.43 9.48
C SER A 60 -7.18 -8.27 8.41
N ARG A 61 -7.44 -9.59 8.43
CA ARG A 61 -6.68 -10.57 7.65
C ARG A 61 -6.81 -10.36 6.14
N TRP A 62 -8.03 -10.15 5.65
CA TRP A 62 -8.26 -9.99 4.21
C TRP A 62 -7.69 -8.67 3.70
N THR A 63 -7.83 -7.61 4.47
CA THR A 63 -7.25 -6.30 4.18
C THR A 63 -5.72 -6.37 4.17
N ALA A 64 -5.11 -7.08 5.13
CA ALA A 64 -3.68 -7.31 5.18
C ALA A 64 -3.18 -8.10 3.97
N THR A 65 -3.89 -9.16 3.57
CA THR A 65 -3.53 -9.94 2.37
C THR A 65 -3.57 -9.07 1.12
N GLY A 66 -4.59 -8.23 0.96
CA GLY A 66 -4.67 -7.32 -0.18
C GLY A 66 -3.49 -6.36 -0.27
N PHE A 67 -3.11 -5.70 0.84
CA PHE A 67 -1.92 -4.84 0.88
C PHE A 67 -0.61 -5.61 0.67
N ALA A 68 -0.50 -6.83 1.20
CA ALA A 68 0.69 -7.67 1.03
C ALA A 68 0.90 -8.05 -0.45
N VAL A 69 -0.18 -8.45 -1.15
CA VAL A 69 -0.15 -8.76 -2.58
C VAL A 69 0.28 -7.55 -3.41
N MET A 70 -0.23 -6.35 -3.11
CA MET A 70 0.25 -5.14 -3.80
C MET A 70 1.72 -4.86 -3.48
N THR A 71 2.12 -4.93 -2.21
CA THR A 71 3.50 -4.68 -1.79
C THR A 71 4.47 -5.57 -2.56
N ALA A 72 4.17 -6.87 -2.65
CA ALA A 72 4.98 -7.82 -3.39
C ALA A 72 5.04 -7.48 -4.89
N GLY A 73 3.90 -7.13 -5.50
CA GLY A 73 3.84 -6.72 -6.91
C GLY A 73 4.69 -5.47 -7.21
N PHE A 74 4.57 -4.43 -6.39
CA PHE A 74 5.34 -3.20 -6.54
C PHE A 74 6.82 -3.39 -6.20
N ALA A 75 7.16 -4.21 -5.21
CA ALA A 75 8.54 -4.54 -4.87
C ALA A 75 9.22 -5.28 -6.04
N VAL A 76 8.55 -6.28 -6.62
CA VAL A 76 9.07 -6.99 -7.80
C VAL A 76 9.28 -6.03 -8.98
N GLN A 77 8.32 -5.12 -9.23
CA GLN A 77 8.45 -4.12 -10.29
C GLN A 77 9.63 -3.17 -10.03
N THR A 78 9.83 -2.74 -8.79
CA THR A 78 10.86 -1.77 -8.42
C THR A 78 12.26 -2.41 -8.40
N LEU A 79 12.38 -3.64 -7.88
CA LEU A 79 13.67 -4.34 -7.70
C LEU A 79 14.16 -5.03 -8.97
N SER A 80 13.26 -5.46 -9.87
CA SER A 80 13.67 -6.20 -11.06
C SER A 80 14.30 -5.30 -12.14
N GLY A 81 14.09 -3.97 -12.11
CA GLY A 81 14.58 -3.02 -13.11
C GLY A 81 14.04 -3.22 -14.54
N GLN A 82 13.47 -4.40 -14.81
CA GLN A 82 12.74 -4.80 -15.99
C GLN A 82 11.29 -4.37 -15.73
N GLY A 83 10.81 -3.35 -16.45
CA GLY A 83 9.38 -3.05 -16.46
C GLY A 83 8.65 -4.35 -16.79
N ILE A 84 7.84 -4.87 -15.87
CA ILE A 84 7.12 -6.14 -16.03
C ILE A 84 6.48 -6.11 -17.42
N GLN A 85 7.02 -6.92 -18.34
CA GLN A 85 6.68 -6.85 -19.76
C GLN A 85 5.19 -7.14 -19.99
N ASN A 86 4.52 -7.74 -19.01
CA ASN A 86 3.13 -8.11 -19.07
C ASN A 86 2.25 -7.18 -18.21
N ARG A 87 1.82 -6.06 -18.80
CA ARG A 87 0.87 -5.11 -18.18
C ARG A 87 -0.39 -5.79 -17.64
N VAL A 88 -0.83 -6.88 -18.29
CA VAL A 88 -1.97 -7.70 -17.86
C VAL A 88 -1.72 -8.31 -16.48
N MET A 89 -0.51 -8.78 -16.20
CA MET A 89 -0.17 -9.38 -14.90
C MET A 89 -0.21 -8.35 -13.77
N ILE A 90 0.28 -7.12 -14.02
CA ILE A 90 0.20 -6.03 -13.04
C ILE A 90 -1.26 -5.67 -12.77
N TYR A 91 -2.07 -5.47 -13.81
CA TYR A 91 -3.47 -5.10 -13.63
C TYR A 91 -4.26 -6.20 -12.91
N SER A 92 -3.96 -7.47 -13.18
CA SER A 92 -4.55 -8.60 -12.47
C SER A 92 -4.15 -8.65 -10.99
N LEU A 93 -2.87 -8.39 -10.67
CA LEU A 93 -2.39 -8.33 -9.28
C LEU A 93 -3.02 -7.18 -8.50
N VAL A 94 -3.07 -5.99 -9.11
CA VAL A 94 -3.72 -4.81 -8.51
C VAL A 94 -5.21 -5.08 -8.34
N GLY A 95 -5.89 -5.63 -9.35
CA GLY A 95 -7.31 -5.98 -9.28
C GLY A 95 -7.62 -6.99 -8.17
N LEU A 96 -6.81 -8.06 -8.06
CA LEU A 96 -6.94 -9.06 -7.00
C LEU A 96 -6.75 -8.43 -5.61
N ALA A 97 -5.74 -7.57 -5.47
CA ALA A 97 -5.47 -6.91 -4.20
C ALA A 97 -6.59 -5.95 -3.78
N VAL A 98 -7.14 -5.17 -4.73
CA VAL A 98 -8.30 -4.31 -4.47
C VAL A 98 -9.50 -5.15 -4.06
N LEU A 99 -9.74 -6.28 -4.73
CA LEU A 99 -10.82 -7.20 -4.36
C LEU A 99 -10.66 -7.70 -2.92
N LEU A 100 -9.46 -8.11 -2.53
CA LEU A 100 -9.15 -8.58 -1.18
C LEU A 100 -9.36 -7.48 -0.12
N ILE A 101 -8.97 -6.23 -0.42
CA ILE A 101 -9.23 -5.09 0.48
C ILE A 101 -10.73 -4.81 0.60
N LEU A 102 -11.48 -4.86 -0.49
CA LEU A 102 -12.93 -4.64 -0.48
C LEU A 102 -13.66 -5.76 0.29
N ILE A 103 -13.24 -7.01 0.08
CA ILE A 103 -13.73 -8.17 0.84
C ILE A 103 -13.40 -7.98 2.32
N GLY A 104 -12.16 -7.59 2.65
CA GLY A 104 -11.75 -7.29 4.02
C GLY A 104 -12.57 -6.18 4.65
N GLY A 105 -12.88 -5.11 3.92
CA GLY A 105 -13.75 -4.05 4.40
C GLY A 105 -15.18 -4.49 4.79
N LYS A 106 -15.62 -5.69 4.36
CA LYS A 106 -16.91 -6.31 4.72
C LYS A 106 -16.77 -7.51 5.67
N ARG A 107 -15.67 -8.27 5.59
CA ARG A 107 -15.45 -9.53 6.31
C ARG A 107 -14.55 -9.38 7.54
N ASP A 108 -13.66 -8.40 7.53
CA ASP A 108 -12.79 -8.14 8.67
C ASP A 108 -13.59 -7.38 9.75
N SER A 109 -13.42 -7.83 10.99
CA SER A 109 -13.85 -7.12 12.20
C SER A 109 -12.60 -6.55 12.87
N PRO A 110 -12.07 -5.41 12.38
CA PRO A 110 -10.88 -4.79 12.93
C PRO A 110 -11.06 -4.51 14.41
N MET A 111 -10.08 -4.93 15.21
CA MET A 111 -9.99 -4.61 16.64
C MET A 111 -8.80 -3.70 16.86
N SER A 112 -9.00 -2.61 17.60
CA SER A 112 -7.89 -1.75 17.98
C SER A 112 -6.91 -2.54 18.85
N PRO A 113 -5.59 -2.40 18.63
CA PRO A 113 -4.59 -3.01 19.52
C PRO A 113 -4.68 -2.46 20.96
N LEU A 114 -5.30 -1.30 21.16
CA LEU A 114 -5.52 -0.70 22.48
C LEU A 114 -6.68 -1.37 23.24
N ASP A 115 -7.66 -1.92 22.53
CA ASP A 115 -8.80 -2.61 23.15
C ASP A 115 -8.43 -4.03 23.62
N ALA A 116 -7.37 -4.62 23.05
CA ALA A 116 -6.90 -5.96 23.39
C ALA A 116 -6.12 -6.06 24.72
N HIS A 117 -5.89 -4.93 25.41
CA HIS A 117 -5.18 -4.89 26.70
C HIS A 117 -6.11 -4.78 27.93
N PHE A 118 -7.42 -4.77 27.72
CA PHE A 118 -8.41 -4.69 28.80
C PHE A 118 -9.17 -6.00 29.06
N ASP A 119 -8.75 -7.12 28.44
CA ASP A 119 -9.23 -8.48 28.70
C ASP A 119 -8.14 -9.36 29.34
#